data_AF-A0AAT9LG34-F1
#
_entry.id   AF-A0AAT9LG34-F1
#
_cell.length_a   1.000
_cell.length_b   1.000
_cell.length_c   1.000
_cell.angle_alpha   90.00
_cell.angle_beta   90.00
_cell.angle_gamma   90.00
#
_symmetry.space_group_name_H-M   'P 1'
#
loop_
_entity.id
_entity.type
_entity.pdbx_description
1 polymer ?
#
loop_
_entity_poly.entity_id
_entity_poly.type
_entity_poly.pdbx_seq_one_letter_code
_entity_poly.pdbx_strand_id
1 'polypeptide(L)'
;MKDREQLTVRLPKGLLDRVREESAAYGDSMNDLVVVAVQKEVQAREQLRILKQIEEARRKMAARGLQPDSTSLIRQLRMRVGHRD
;
A
#
# COMPACT_ATOMS: atom_id res chain seq x y z
N MET A 1 -5.90 8.04 25.97
CA MET A 1 -4.58 7.65 25.42
C MET A 1 -4.51 6.14 25.49
N LYS A 2 -4.76 5.47 24.36
CA LYS A 2 -5.01 4.02 24.30
C LYS A 2 -3.71 3.29 23.94
N ASP A 3 -3.30 2.42 24.85
CA ASP A 3 -2.31 1.33 24.78
C ASP A 3 -0.99 1.61 24.04
N ARG A 4 0.04 1.96 24.83
CA ARG A 4 1.44 1.96 24.40
C ARG A 4 2.14 0.73 24.98
N GLU A 5 2.78 -0.05 24.12
CA GLU A 5 3.64 -1.16 24.52
C GLU A 5 5.11 -0.76 24.47
N GLN A 6 5.92 -1.31 25.37
CA GLN A 6 7.36 -1.07 25.38
C GLN A 6 8.07 -2.02 24.42
N LEU A 7 8.89 -1.46 23.53
CA LEU A 7 9.77 -2.19 22.64
C LEU A 7 11.22 -1.81 22.93
N THR A 8 12.10 -2.82 23.04
CA THR A 8 13.55 -2.61 23.11
C THR A 8 14.20 -3.15 21.85
N VAL A 9 14.97 -2.30 21.17
CA VAL A 9 15.71 -2.67 19.95
C VAL A 9 17.21 -2.39 20.13
N ARG A 10 18.04 -3.22 19.51
CA ARG A 10 19.49 -2.96 19.42
C ARG A 10 19.77 -2.25 18.09
N LEU A 11 20.48 -1.13 18.18
CA LEU A 11 20.85 -0.32 17.02
C LEU A 11 22.37 -0.32 16.85
N PRO A 12 22.89 -0.25 15.61
CA PRO A 12 24.29 0.03 15.38
C PRO A 12 24.69 1.34 16.06
N LYS A 13 25.84 1.36 16.73
CA LYS A 13 26.28 2.53 17.51
C LYS A 13 26.26 3.83 16.69
N GLY A 14 26.83 3.80 15.48
CA GLY A 14 26.86 4.99 14.63
C GLY A 14 25.49 5.51 14.19
N LEU A 15 24.47 4.64 14.14
CA LEU A 15 23.09 5.09 13.87
C LEU A 15 22.48 5.74 15.11
N LEU A 16 22.72 5.16 16.30
CA LEU A 16 22.26 5.73 17.56
C LEU A 16 22.87 7.12 17.81
N ASP A 17 24.16 7.28 17.51
CA ASP A 17 24.87 8.56 17.66
C ASP A 17 24.25 9.64 16.76
N ARG A 18 24.01 9.32 15.48
CA ARG A 18 23.30 10.23 14.55
C ARG A 18 21.90 10.60 15.02
N VAL A 19 21.14 9.62 15.49
CA VAL A 19 19.79 9.85 16.02
C VAL A 19 19.83 10.82 17.21
N ARG A 20 20.81 10.69 18.10
CA ARG A 20 21.00 11.61 19.23
C ARG A 20 21.36 13.02 18.77
N GLU A 21 22.27 13.15 17.81
CA GLU A 21 22.69 14.44 17.25
C GLU A 21 21.52 15.18 16.59
N GLU A 22 20.75 14.48 15.74
CA GLU A 22 19.57 15.03 15.07
C GLU A 22 18.50 15.45 16.09
N SER A 23 18.18 14.59 17.06
CA SER A 23 17.22 14.94 18.11
C SER A 23 17.66 16.16 18.92
N ALA A 24 18.96 16.28 19.25
CA ALA A 24 19.50 17.44 19.95
C ALA A 24 19.43 18.72 19.11
N ALA A 25 19.69 18.64 17.81
CA ALA A 25 19.66 19.78 16.90
C ALA A 25 18.26 20.39 16.74
N TYR A 26 17.21 19.56 16.72
CA TYR A 26 15.83 20.00 16.56
C TYR A 26 15.06 20.16 17.87
N GLY A 27 15.68 19.79 19.01
CA GLY A 27 15.03 19.83 20.33
C GLY A 27 13.94 18.76 20.50
N ASP A 28 13.95 17.74 19.66
CA ASP A 28 12.95 16.68 19.65
C ASP A 28 13.29 15.56 20.65
N SER A 29 12.24 14.90 21.15
CA SER A 29 12.39 13.63 21.87
C SER A 29 12.91 12.56 20.91
N MET A 30 14.02 11.91 21.28
CA MET A 30 14.57 10.77 20.54
C MET A 30 13.53 9.67 20.29
N ASN A 31 12.65 9.43 21.25
CA ASN A 31 11.57 8.46 21.09
C ASN A 31 10.57 8.90 20.03
N ASP A 32 10.21 10.18 19.98
CA ASP A 32 9.26 10.67 18.99
C ASP A 32 9.85 10.62 17.58
N LEU A 33 11.15 10.96 17.43
CA LEU A 33 11.88 10.78 16.17
C LEU A 33 11.81 9.31 15.69
N VAL A 34 12.10 8.36 16.58
CA VAL A 34 12.08 6.92 16.25
C VAL A 34 10.66 6.47 15.88
N VAL A 35 9.64 6.88 16.64
CA VAL A 35 8.24 6.53 16.37
C VAL A 35 7.80 7.06 15.00
N VAL A 36 8.11 8.32 14.69
CA VAL A 36 7.80 8.94 13.40
C VAL A 36 8.53 8.23 12.25
N ALA A 37 9.81 7.89 12.43
CA ALA A 37 10.58 7.16 11.43
C ALA A 37 9.97 5.78 11.15
N VAL A 38 9.59 5.03 12.19
CA VAL A 38 8.94 3.73 12.06
C VAL A 38 7.59 3.86 11.35
N GLN A 39 6.78 4.86 11.73
CA GLN A 39 5.48 5.08 11.09
C GLN A 39 5.61 5.37 9.58
N LYS A 40 6.57 6.22 9.20
CA LYS A 40 6.87 6.51 7.79
C LYS A 40 7.29 5.27 7.01
N GLU A 41 8.17 4.44 7.59
CA GLU A 41 8.66 3.22 6.95
C GLU A 41 7.53 2.18 6.78
N VAL A 42 6.68 2.00 7.79
CA VAL A 42 5.51 1.10 7.70
C VAL A 42 4.57 1.56 6.59
N GLN A 43 4.23 2.85 6.57
CA GLN A 43 3.36 3.41 5.53
C GLN A 43 3.95 3.26 4.12
N ALA A 44 5.25 3.49 3.95
CA ALA A 44 5.93 3.31 2.67
C ALA A 44 5.85 1.84 2.20
N ARG A 45 6.05 0.87 3.10
CA ARG A 45 5.91 -0.57 2.77
C ARG A 45 4.49 -0.96 2.40
N GLU A 46 3.49 -0.38 3.05
CA GLU A 46 2.08 -0.60 2.70
C GLU A 46 1.75 -0.09 1.30
N GLN A 47 2.19 1.13 0.98
CA GLN A 47 2.01 1.71 -0.35
C GLN A 47 2.68 0.87 -1.45
N LEU A 48 3.90 0.38 -1.19
CA LEU A 48 4.60 -0.51 -2.12
C LEU A 48 3.86 -1.84 -2.32
N ARG A 49 3.24 -2.38 -1.26
CA ARG A 49 2.44 -3.61 -1.35
C ARG A 49 1.19 -3.38 -2.23
N ILE A 50 0.50 -2.26 -2.04
CA ILE A 50 -0.66 -1.88 -2.85
C ILE A 50 -0.25 -1.72 -4.32
N LEU A 51 0.86 -1.03 -4.59
CA LEU A 51 1.36 -0.87 -5.95
C LEU A 51 1.61 -2.22 -6.63
N LYS A 52 2.27 -3.16 -5.94
CA LYS A 52 2.49 -4.52 -6.47
C LYS A 52 1.18 -5.23 -6.81
N GLN A 53 0.17 -5.12 -5.95
CA GLN A 53 -1.16 -5.71 -6.21
C GLN A 53 -1.82 -5.09 -7.46
N ILE A 54 -1.71 -3.78 -7.64
CA ILE A 54 -2.22 -3.08 -8.83
C ILE A 54 -1.51 -3.57 -10.09
N GLU A 55 -0.18 -3.69 -10.06
CA GLU A 55 0.60 -4.19 -11.19
C GLU A 55 0.24 -5.64 -11.54
N GLU A 56 0.07 -6.50 -10.54
CA GLU A 56 -0.40 -7.87 -10.74
C GLU A 56 -1.79 -7.93 -11.37
N ALA A 57 -2.73 -7.11 -10.89
CA ALA A 57 -4.08 -7.02 -11.46
C ALA A 57 -4.03 -6.55 -12.92
N ARG A 58 -3.22 -5.52 -13.22
CA ARG A 58 -3.01 -5.03 -14.59
C ARG A 58 -2.43 -6.10 -15.50
N ARG A 59 -1.44 -6.86 -15.04
CA ARG A 59 -0.86 -7.99 -15.80
C ARG A 59 -1.91 -9.07 -16.07
N LYS A 60 -2.73 -9.43 -15.07
CA LYS A 60 -3.83 -10.39 -15.24
C LYS A 60 -4.89 -9.91 -16.23
N MET A 61 -5.23 -8.62 -16.20
CA MET A 61 -6.16 -8.01 -17.16
C MET A 61 -5.59 -7.99 -18.58
N ALA A 62 -4.33 -7.58 -18.74
CA ALA A 62 -3.64 -7.61 -20.03
C ALA A 62 -3.56 -9.03 -20.61
N ALA A 63 -3.27 -10.03 -19.78
CA ALA A 63 -3.25 -11.44 -20.17
C ALA A 63 -4.63 -11.99 -20.56
N ARG A 64 -5.72 -11.48 -19.97
CA ARG A 64 -7.09 -11.81 -20.38
C ARG A 64 -7.47 -11.21 -21.74
N GLY A 65 -6.70 -10.25 -22.25
CA GLY A 65 -7.00 -9.51 -23.47
C GLY A 65 -8.12 -8.47 -23.28
N LEU A 66 -8.35 -7.64 -24.31
CA LEU A 66 -9.53 -6.77 -24.39
C LEU A 66 -10.78 -7.63 -24.21
N GLN A 67 -11.69 -7.20 -23.33
CA GLN A 67 -13.00 -7.83 -23.18
C GLN A 67 -13.61 -7.98 -24.59
N PRO A 68 -13.99 -9.20 -25.02
CA PRO A 68 -14.48 -9.41 -26.38
C PRO A 68 -15.70 -8.53 -26.64
N ASP A 69 -15.83 -8.05 -27.87
CA ASP A 69 -16.90 -7.14 -28.27
C ASP A 69 -18.26 -7.68 -27.81
N SER A 70 -18.83 -6.97 -26.83
CA SER A 70 -20.07 -7.35 -26.16
C SER A 70 -21.29 -7.10 -27.05
N THR A 71 -21.11 -6.44 -28.20
CA THR A 71 -22.19 -6.14 -29.15
C THR A 71 -22.90 -7.41 -29.61
N SER A 72 -22.15 -8.49 -29.85
CA SER A 72 -22.73 -9.78 -30.24
C SER A 72 -23.62 -10.39 -29.14
N LEU A 73 -23.16 -10.37 -27.89
CA LEU A 73 -23.90 -10.87 -26.72
C LEU A 73 -25.15 -10.01 -26.43
N ILE A 74 -25.01 -8.68 -26.49
CA ILE A 74 -26.12 -7.73 -26.29
C ILE A 74 -27.21 -7.96 -27.35
N ARG A 75 -26.82 -8.21 -28.61
CA ARG A 75 -27.77 -8.49 -29.69
C ARG A 75 -28.54 -9.81 -29.44
N GLN A 76 -27.87 -10.85 -28.98
CA GLN A 76 -28.50 -12.13 -28.64
C GLN A 76 -29.48 -12.02 -27.47
N LEU A 77 -29.14 -11.26 -26.43
CA LEU A 77 -30.03 -11.00 -25.31
C LEU A 77 -31.27 -10.21 -25.74
N ARG A 78 -31.10 -9.18 -26.58
CA ARG A 78 -32.21 -8.37 -27.10
C ARG A 78 -33.18 -9.20 -27.95
N MET A 79 -32.66 -10.08 -28.80
CA MET A 79 -33.45 -10.98 -29.64
C MET A 79 -34.20 -12.04 -28.81
N ARG A 80 -33.60 -12.55 -27.73
CA ARG A 80 -34.27 -13.49 -26.81
C ARG A 80 -35.37 -12.87 -25.98
N VAL A 81 -35.30 -11.57 -25.67
CA VAL A 81 -36.37 -10.85 -24.95
C VAL A 81 -37.52 -10.50 -25.89
N GLY A 82 -37.25 -10.20 -27.17
CA GLY A 82 -38.29 -9.90 -28.17
C GLY A 82 -38.98 -11.12 -28.81
N HIS A 83 -38.74 -12.34 -28.32
CA HIS A 83 -39.39 -13.58 -28.77
C HIS A 83 -40.19 -14.28 -27.65
N ARG A 84 -40.35 -13.61 -26.50
CA ARG A 84 -41.40 -13.95 -25.53
C ARG A 84 -42.51 -12.93 -25.70
N ASP A 85 -43.35 -13.14 -26.70
CA ASP A 85 -44.76 -12.72 -26.80
C ASP A 85 -45.34 -13.33 -28.09
#